data_AF-A0A1I5Y9S8-F1
#
_entry.id   AF-A0A1I5Y9S8-F1
#
_cell.length_a   1.000
_cell.length_b   1.000
_cell.length_c   1.000
_cell.angle_alpha   90.00
_cell.angle_beta   90.00
_cell.angle_gamma   90.00
#
_symmetry.space_group_name_H-M   'P 1'
#
loop_
_entity.id
_entity.type
_entity.pdbx_description
1 polymer ?
#
loop_
_entity_poly.entity_id
_entity_poly.type
_entity_poly.pdbx_seq_one_letter_code
_entity_poly.pdbx_strand_id
1 'polypeptide(L)'
;MFRELCTKDNIIKQIAEEGFFSITYRADDEMGIRYVNFKAESNNRQIIIGVNSVDKQVKLQQAFKFLKEERTIFSRIAALSEDFFAIYTVNLEDDSYTVYKTVMGERFIGENEGGDEFKEDIRQALEKLIEESKMNNKIQIAIGLWKKLFESAMS
;
A
#
# COMPACT_ATOMS: atom_id res chain seq x y z
N MET A 1 -17.98 -19.40 9.65
CA MET A 1 -17.74 -18.98 8.25
C MET A 1 -17.54 -20.13 7.27
N PHE A 2 -16.40 -20.84 7.21
CA PHE A 2 -16.19 -21.92 6.20
C PHE A 2 -17.25 -23.03 6.26
N ARG A 3 -17.55 -23.56 7.45
CA ARG A 3 -18.54 -24.64 7.64
C ARG A 3 -19.98 -24.24 7.28
N GLU A 4 -20.30 -22.95 7.34
CA GLU A 4 -21.64 -22.43 7.02
C GLU A 4 -21.80 -22.20 5.52
N LEU A 5 -20.72 -21.79 4.84
CA LEU A 5 -20.72 -21.54 3.40
C LEU A 5 -20.49 -22.82 2.59
N CYS A 6 -19.62 -23.70 3.06
CA CYS A 6 -19.22 -24.93 2.39
C CYS A 6 -20.14 -26.10 2.76
N THR A 7 -21.46 -25.91 2.69
CA THR A 7 -22.45 -26.99 2.84
C THR A 7 -22.76 -27.61 1.49
N LYS A 8 -23.18 -28.88 1.49
CA LYS A 8 -23.55 -29.60 0.25
C LYS A 8 -24.59 -28.83 -0.56
N ASP A 9 -25.63 -28.31 0.11
CA ASP A 9 -26.72 -27.60 -0.55
C ASP A 9 -26.25 -26.29 -1.16
N ASN A 10 -25.42 -25.51 -0.44
CA ASN A 10 -24.85 -24.26 -0.97
C ASN A 10 -23.93 -24.52 -2.17
N ILE A 11 -23.08 -25.55 -2.10
CA ILE A 11 -22.17 -25.92 -3.18
C ILE A 11 -22.97 -26.33 -4.43
N ILE A 12 -23.95 -27.22 -4.28
CA ILE A 12 -24.77 -27.68 -5.41
C ILE A 12 -25.56 -26.52 -6.01
N LYS A 13 -26.17 -25.67 -5.16
CA LYS A 13 -26.91 -24.50 -5.60
C LYS A 13 -26.04 -23.55 -6.41
N GLN A 14 -24.87 -23.18 -5.89
CA GLN A 14 -23.98 -22.23 -6.56
C GLN A 14 -23.41 -22.81 -7.86
N ILE A 15 -23.08 -24.12 -7.90
CA ILE A 15 -22.67 -24.78 -9.14
C ILE A 15 -23.80 -24.75 -10.18
N ALA A 16 -25.05 -24.94 -9.77
CA ALA A 16 -26.19 -24.87 -10.68
C ALA A 16 -26.42 -23.44 -11.23
N GLU A 17 -26.11 -22.40 -10.46
CA GLU A 17 -26.30 -20.99 -10.82
C GLU A 17 -25.12 -20.41 -11.63
N GLU A 18 -23.88 -20.69 -11.21
CA GLU A 18 -22.65 -20.05 -11.71
C GLU A 18 -21.74 -21.02 -12.48
N GLY A 19 -22.05 -22.31 -12.49
CA GLY A 19 -21.23 -23.37 -13.09
C GLY A 19 -20.10 -23.88 -12.19
N PHE A 20 -19.78 -23.17 -11.10
CA PHE A 20 -18.77 -23.55 -10.12
C PHE A 20 -19.10 -22.96 -8.75
N PHE A 21 -18.52 -23.53 -7.70
CA PHE A 21 -18.48 -22.97 -6.34
C PHE A 21 -17.04 -22.56 -6.04
N SER A 22 -16.82 -21.38 -5.49
CA SER A 22 -15.47 -20.93 -5.09
C SER A 22 -15.51 -20.12 -3.81
N ILE A 23 -14.67 -20.48 -2.85
CA ILE A 23 -14.49 -19.72 -1.61
C ILE A 23 -13.00 -19.63 -1.27
N THR A 24 -12.57 -18.43 -0.90
CA THR A 24 -11.24 -18.21 -0.33
C THR A 24 -11.35 -18.02 1.17
N TYR A 25 -10.58 -18.78 1.94
CA TYR A 25 -10.58 -18.74 3.40
C TYR A 25 -9.16 -18.84 3.96
N ARG A 26 -8.99 -18.48 5.24
CA ARG A 26 -7.74 -18.62 5.97
C ARG A 26 -7.70 -20.00 6.62
N ALA A 27 -6.73 -20.82 6.24
CA ALA A 27 -6.46 -22.12 6.83
C ALA A 27 -5.34 -22.01 7.86
N ASP A 28 -5.44 -22.81 8.91
CA ASP A 28 -4.43 -22.99 9.94
C ASP A 28 -4.18 -24.49 10.08
N ASP A 29 -3.00 -24.94 9.65
CA ASP A 29 -2.60 -26.34 9.60
C ASP A 29 -1.10 -26.47 9.90
N GLU A 30 -0.55 -27.69 9.82
CA GLU A 30 0.87 -27.97 10.14
C GLU A 30 1.88 -27.17 9.32
N MET A 31 1.47 -26.63 8.16
CA MET A 31 2.31 -25.79 7.30
C MET A 31 2.16 -24.28 7.61
N GLY A 32 1.41 -23.95 8.66
CA GLY A 32 1.16 -22.59 9.12
C GLY A 32 -0.06 -21.93 8.49
N ILE A 33 -0.24 -20.67 8.85
CA ILE A 33 -1.40 -19.87 8.45
C ILE A 33 -1.27 -19.42 7.00
N ARG A 34 -2.28 -19.72 6.16
CA ARG A 34 -2.29 -19.35 4.74
C ARG A 34 -3.69 -19.13 4.18
N TYR A 35 -3.78 -18.33 3.11
CA TYR A 35 -5.01 -18.25 2.33
C TYR A 35 -5.11 -19.40 1.32
N VAL A 36 -6.26 -20.05 1.32
CA VAL A 36 -6.57 -21.19 0.46
C VAL A 36 -7.86 -20.92 -0.29
N ASN A 37 -7.86 -21.22 -1.58
CA ASN A 37 -9.06 -21.25 -2.39
C ASN A 37 -9.55 -22.69 -2.54
N PHE A 38 -10.81 -22.91 -2.14
CA PHE A 38 -11.55 -24.13 -2.41
C PHE A 38 -12.47 -23.86 -3.59
N LYS A 39 -12.30 -24.61 -4.67
CA LYS A 39 -13.13 -24.52 -5.86
C LYS A 39 -13.74 -25.88 -6.18
N ALA A 40 -15.03 -25.91 -6.47
CA ALA A 40 -15.73 -27.11 -6.87
C ALA A 40 -16.51 -26.87 -8.17
N GLU A 41 -16.44 -27.83 -9.08
CA GLU A 41 -17.16 -27.83 -10.36
C GLU A 41 -17.84 -29.19 -10.52
N SER A 42 -19.05 -29.22 -11.09
CA SER A 42 -19.74 -30.49 -11.37
C SER A 42 -19.79 -30.75 -12.87
N ASN A 43 -19.55 -32.01 -13.24
CA ASN A 43 -20.04 -32.52 -14.51
C ASN A 43 -21.27 -33.41 -14.26
N ASN A 44 -21.85 -33.99 -15.31
CA ASN A 44 -23.07 -34.82 -15.24
C ASN A 44 -22.95 -36.07 -14.33
N ARG A 45 -21.76 -36.42 -13.81
CA ARG A 45 -21.51 -37.65 -13.05
C ARG A 45 -20.70 -37.47 -11.77
N GLN A 46 -19.91 -36.41 -11.63
CA GLN A 46 -19.02 -36.19 -10.50
C GLN A 46 -18.79 -34.70 -10.22
N ILE A 47 -18.44 -34.40 -8.98
CA ILE A 47 -17.93 -33.10 -8.56
C ILE A 47 -16.41 -33.19 -8.48
N ILE A 48 -15.72 -32.27 -9.16
CA ILE A 48 -14.28 -32.09 -9.08
C ILE A 48 -14.01 -30.96 -8.09
N ILE A 49 -13.15 -31.21 -7.11
CA ILE A 49 -12.80 -30.24 -6.08
C ILE A 49 -11.29 -29.99 -6.14
N GLY A 50 -10.92 -28.72 -6.27
CA GLY A 50 -9.54 -28.24 -6.19
C GLY A 50 -9.33 -27.38 -4.96
N VAL A 51 -8.20 -27.58 -4.29
CA VAL A 51 -7.77 -26.77 -3.14
C VAL A 51 -6.38 -26.23 -3.45
N ASN A 52 -6.28 -24.91 -3.62
CA ASN A 52 -5.04 -24.24 -4.03
C ASN A 52 -4.64 -23.16 -3.03
N SER A 53 -3.34 -23.08 -2.72
CA SER A 53 -2.81 -21.94 -1.95
C SER A 53 -2.87 -20.69 -2.81
N VAL A 54 -3.53 -19.65 -2.30
CA VAL A 54 -3.63 -18.33 -2.95
C VAL A 54 -2.92 -17.25 -2.12
N ASP A 55 -2.11 -17.66 -1.16
CA ASP A 55 -1.46 -16.79 -0.19
C ASP A 55 -0.65 -15.66 -0.85
N LYS A 56 0.17 -16.00 -1.84
CA LYS A 56 0.94 -15.01 -2.62
C LYS A 56 0.03 -14.02 -3.34
N GLN A 57 -1.06 -14.51 -3.95
CA GLN A 57 -1.98 -13.68 -4.73
C GLN A 57 -2.77 -12.72 -3.81
N VAL A 58 -3.24 -13.20 -2.66
CA VAL A 58 -3.94 -12.40 -1.67
C VAL A 58 -3.03 -11.33 -1.08
N LYS A 59 -1.79 -11.68 -0.69
CA LYS A 59 -0.81 -10.72 -0.17
C LYS A 59 -0.46 -9.64 -1.19
N LEU A 60 -0.26 -10.02 -2.46
CA LEU A 60 -0.03 -9.06 -3.54
C LEU A 60 -1.24 -8.13 -3.72
N GLN A 61 -2.46 -8.67 -3.77
CA GLN A 61 -3.67 -7.86 -3.90
C GLN A 61 -3.86 -6.89 -2.72
N GLN A 62 -3.56 -7.32 -1.50
CA GLN A 62 -3.62 -6.46 -0.31
C GLN A 62 -2.60 -5.33 -0.40
N ALA A 63 -1.34 -5.63 -0.76
CA ALA A 63 -0.31 -4.61 -0.96
C ALA A 63 -0.72 -3.59 -2.06
N PHE A 64 -1.22 -4.07 -3.20
CA PHE A 64 -1.72 -3.19 -4.27
C PHE A 64 -2.91 -2.34 -3.82
N LYS A 65 -3.85 -2.91 -3.05
CA LYS A 65 -5.00 -2.18 -2.54
C LYS A 65 -4.57 -1.10 -1.55
N PHE A 66 -3.66 -1.42 -0.64
CA PHE A 66 -3.08 -0.47 0.31
C PHE A 66 -2.42 0.71 -0.42
N LEU A 67 -1.52 0.43 -1.37
CA LEU A 67 -0.86 1.47 -2.19
C LEU A 67 -1.86 2.37 -2.94
N LYS A 68 -2.96 1.78 -3.44
CA LYS A 68 -4.01 2.52 -4.14
C LYS A 68 -4.82 3.42 -3.19
N GLU A 69 -5.17 2.92 -2.02
CA GLU A 69 -5.88 3.68 -0.98
C GLU A 69 -5.01 4.84 -0.49
N GLU A 70 -3.74 4.59 -0.23
CA GLU A 70 -2.75 5.58 0.16
C GLU A 70 -2.63 6.69 -0.91
N ARG A 71 -2.43 6.34 -2.18
CA ARG A 71 -2.42 7.32 -3.29
C ARG A 71 -3.72 8.13 -3.38
N THR A 72 -4.87 7.51 -3.10
CA THR A 72 -6.17 8.20 -3.14
C THR A 72 -6.29 9.22 -2.01
N ILE A 73 -5.83 8.88 -0.80
CA ILE A 73 -5.78 9.79 0.35
C ILE A 73 -4.90 10.99 0.01
N PHE A 74 -3.69 10.77 -0.50
CA PHE A 74 -2.79 11.85 -0.88
C PHE A 74 -3.33 12.72 -2.01
N SER A 75 -3.98 12.13 -3.00
CA SER A 75 -4.65 12.89 -4.07
C SER A 75 -5.73 13.82 -3.53
N ARG A 76 -6.46 13.39 -2.50
CA ARG A 76 -7.46 14.22 -1.82
C ARG A 76 -6.82 15.34 -1.01
N ILE A 77 -5.74 15.05 -0.28
CA ILE A 77 -5.00 16.07 0.49
C ILE A 77 -4.45 17.15 -0.46
N ALA A 78 -3.78 16.75 -1.54
CA ALA A 78 -3.26 17.67 -2.54
C ALA A 78 -4.36 18.48 -3.24
N ALA A 79 -5.53 17.89 -3.50
CA ALA A 79 -6.65 18.62 -4.09
C ALA A 79 -7.33 19.62 -3.12
N LEU A 80 -7.26 19.35 -1.81
CA LEU A 80 -7.83 20.20 -0.76
C LEU A 80 -6.87 21.29 -0.28
N SER A 81 -5.60 21.22 -0.65
CA SER A 81 -4.57 22.10 -0.15
C SER A 81 -3.69 22.54 -1.31
N GLU A 82 -3.84 23.79 -1.73
CA GLU A 82 -3.15 24.37 -2.90
C GLU A 82 -1.62 24.44 -2.73
N ASP A 83 -1.10 24.16 -1.53
CA ASP A 83 0.29 24.45 -1.14
C ASP A 83 1.19 23.21 -0.95
N PHE A 84 0.72 21.98 -1.23
CA PHE A 84 1.56 20.79 -1.06
C PHE A 84 2.34 20.43 -2.33
N PHE A 85 3.64 20.69 -2.30
CA PHE A 85 4.59 20.27 -3.34
C PHE A 85 4.95 18.79 -3.26
N ALA A 86 5.03 18.23 -2.04
CA ALA A 86 5.31 16.82 -1.81
C ALA A 86 4.77 16.37 -0.45
N ILE A 87 4.39 15.09 -0.35
CA ILE A 87 3.97 14.44 0.91
C ILE A 87 4.89 13.24 1.15
N TYR A 88 5.45 13.14 2.35
CA TYR A 88 6.37 12.08 2.76
C TYR A 88 5.70 11.17 3.80
N THR A 89 5.76 9.86 3.58
CA THR A 89 5.43 8.84 4.57
C THR A 89 6.75 8.21 5.02
N VAL A 90 7.07 8.27 6.32
CA VAL A 90 8.33 7.77 6.89
C VAL A 90 8.01 6.66 7.89
N ASN A 91 8.67 5.51 7.76
CA ASN A 91 8.64 4.44 8.74
C ASN A 91 9.62 4.75 9.87
N LEU A 92 9.12 4.88 11.10
CA LEU A 92 9.93 5.21 12.27
C LEU A 92 10.78 4.04 12.78
N GLU A 93 10.46 2.81 12.39
CA GLU A 93 11.18 1.61 12.83
C GLU A 93 12.49 1.40 12.06
N ASP A 94 12.47 1.62 10.74
CA ASP A 94 13.59 1.31 9.85
C ASP A 94 14.10 2.50 9.02
N ASP A 95 13.56 3.70 9.23
CA ASP A 95 13.91 4.95 8.53
C ASP A 95 13.58 4.97 7.02
N SER A 96 12.93 3.93 6.50
CA SER A 96 12.47 3.88 5.12
C SER A 96 11.35 4.88 4.86
N TYR A 97 11.26 5.38 3.63
CA TYR A 97 10.23 6.37 3.31
C TYR A 97 9.71 6.25 1.87
N THR A 98 8.52 6.82 1.68
CA THR A 98 7.86 6.97 0.38
C THR A 98 7.49 8.44 0.18
N VAL A 99 7.77 9.00 -1.00
CA VAL A 99 7.35 10.37 -1.35
C VAL A 99 6.32 10.38 -2.47
N TYR A 100 5.35 11.27 -2.34
CA TYR A 100 4.37 11.60 -3.37
C TYR A 100 4.52 13.06 -3.76
N LYS A 101 5.00 13.32 -4.98
CA LYS A 101 5.20 14.68 -5.50
C LYS A 101 3.97 15.11 -6.33
N THR A 102 3.57 16.37 -6.15
CA THR A 102 2.57 17.00 -7.02
C THR A 102 3.30 17.55 -8.25
N VAL A 103 2.91 17.12 -9.46
CA VAL A 103 3.45 17.74 -10.69
C VAL A 103 2.79 19.11 -10.84
N MET A 104 3.58 20.18 -10.76
CA MET A 104 3.09 21.55 -10.97
C MET A 104 2.37 21.66 -12.31
N GLY A 105 1.05 21.90 -12.29
CA GLY A 105 0.22 22.17 -13.47
C GLY A 105 -0.61 21.01 -14.01
N GLU A 106 -0.42 19.78 -13.55
CA GLU A 106 -1.30 18.65 -13.87
C GLU A 106 -1.76 17.98 -12.58
N ARG A 107 -3.08 17.81 -12.40
CA ARG A 107 -3.71 17.16 -11.23
C ARG A 107 -3.45 15.64 -11.19
N PHE A 108 -2.20 15.22 -11.30
CA PHE A 108 -1.79 13.83 -11.19
C PHE A 108 -0.53 13.75 -10.32
N ILE A 109 -0.65 12.95 -9.25
CA ILE A 109 0.49 12.51 -8.43
C ILE A 109 1.37 11.62 -9.30
N GLY A 110 2.56 12.13 -9.61
CA GLY A 110 3.60 11.51 -10.43
C GLY A 110 4.75 11.01 -9.57
N GLU A 111 5.17 9.78 -9.90
CA GLU A 111 6.36 9.03 -9.46
C GLU A 111 6.57 8.79 -7.96
N ASN A 112 6.67 7.50 -7.64
CA ASN A 112 6.98 6.96 -6.32
C ASN A 112 8.50 6.82 -6.24
N GLU A 113 9.17 7.81 -5.65
CA GLU A 113 10.59 7.75 -5.33
C GLU A 113 10.72 7.53 -3.81
N GLY A 114 11.15 6.34 -3.42
CA GLY A 114 11.40 5.98 -2.02
C GLY A 114 12.87 5.66 -1.81
N GLY A 115 13.32 5.75 -0.55
CA GLY A 115 14.68 5.45 -0.11
C GLY A 115 14.66 4.74 1.24
N ASP A 116 15.80 4.16 1.61
CA ASP A 116 15.96 3.36 2.83
C ASP A 116 16.45 4.20 4.03
N GLU A 117 16.99 5.42 3.80
CA GLU A 117 17.59 6.27 4.84
C GLU A 117 17.08 7.71 4.76
N PHE A 118 15.81 7.93 5.13
CA PHE A 118 15.16 9.24 5.04
C PHE A 118 15.96 10.38 5.66
N LYS A 119 16.55 10.15 6.84
CA LYS A 119 17.30 11.19 7.57
C LYS A 119 18.52 11.64 6.78
N GLU A 120 19.24 10.70 6.20
CA GLU A 120 20.48 10.94 5.48
C GLU A 120 20.20 11.59 4.13
N ASP A 121 19.17 11.12 3.42
CA ASP A 121 18.74 11.66 2.14
C ASP A 121 18.26 13.12 2.27
N ILE A 122 17.47 13.44 3.31
CA ILE A 122 17.09 14.83 3.59
C ILE A 122 18.30 15.68 3.98
N ARG A 123 19.21 15.16 4.81
CA ARG A 123 20.41 15.90 5.22
C ARG A 123 21.23 16.31 4.00
N GLN A 124 21.50 15.38 3.09
CA GLN A 124 22.24 15.64 1.85
C GLN A 124 21.49 16.62 0.93
N ALA A 125 20.17 16.45 0.77
CA ALA A 125 19.35 17.36 -0.04
C ALA A 125 19.38 18.80 0.51
N LEU A 126 19.30 18.95 1.83
CA LEU A 126 19.39 20.25 2.49
C LEU A 126 20.78 20.87 2.35
N GLU A 127 21.86 20.09 2.51
CA GLU A 127 23.23 20.56 2.32
C GLU A 127 23.46 21.06 0.88
N LYS A 128 23.00 20.29 -0.11
CA LYS A 128 23.05 20.68 -1.51
C LYS A 128 22.25 21.96 -1.80
N LEU A 129 21.03 22.07 -1.25
CA LEU A 129 20.23 23.29 -1.37
C LEU A 129 20.92 24.48 -0.69
N ILE A 130 21.59 24.29 0.44
CA ILE A 130 22.35 25.34 1.13
C ILE A 130 23.57 25.78 0.30
N GLU A 131 24.25 24.85 -0.36
CA GLU A 131 25.37 25.15 -1.26
C GLU A 131 24.92 25.90 -2.52
N GLU A 132 23.80 25.50 -3.12
CA GLU A 132 23.20 26.15 -4.30
C GLU A 132 22.55 27.50 -3.95
N SER A 133 21.99 27.65 -2.74
CA SER A 133 21.27 28.85 -2.28
C SER A 133 22.15 29.93 -1.63
N LYS A 134 23.41 30.07 -2.05
CA LYS A 134 24.27 31.22 -1.69
C LYS A 134 23.66 32.60 -2.02
N MET A 135 22.48 32.66 -2.64
CA MET A 135 21.65 33.86 -2.74
C MET A 135 20.30 33.67 -2.04
N ASN A 136 20.16 34.36 -0.89
CA ASN A 136 18.95 34.98 -0.32
C ASN A 136 18.54 34.49 1.10
N ASN A 137 18.70 35.39 2.08
CA ASN A 137 18.54 35.19 3.53
C ASN A 137 17.20 34.58 4.00
N LYS A 138 16.14 34.54 3.17
CA LYS A 138 14.82 34.02 3.55
C LYS A 138 14.74 32.50 3.53
N ILE A 139 15.50 31.82 2.65
CA ILE A 139 15.48 30.35 2.55
C ILE A 139 16.23 29.72 3.73
N GLN A 140 17.34 30.34 4.17
CA GLN A 140 18.09 29.91 5.35
C GLN A 140 17.26 29.95 6.64
N ILE A 141 16.39 30.94 6.80
CA ILE A 141 15.47 31.04 7.96
C ILE A 141 14.41 29.93 7.90
N ALA A 142 13.85 29.65 6.72
CA ALA A 142 12.87 28.58 6.54
C ALA A 142 13.47 27.19 6.81
N ILE A 143 14.68 26.92 6.32
CA ILE A 143 15.41 25.67 6.56
C ILE A 143 15.78 25.52 8.05
N GLY A 144 16.24 26.60 8.71
CA GLY A 144 16.54 26.57 10.14
C GLY A 144 15.33 26.31 11.03
N LEU A 145 14.16 26.84 10.66
CA LEU A 145 12.89 26.57 11.36
C LEU A 145 12.43 25.13 11.15
N TRP A 146 12.52 24.61 9.93
CA TRP A 146 12.17 23.23 9.62
C TRP A 146 13.09 22.23 10.30
N LYS A 147 14.41 22.47 10.33
CA LYS A 147 15.38 21.63 11.03
C LYS A 147 15.10 21.53 12.52
N LYS A 148 14.78 22.65 13.18
CA LYS A 148 14.39 22.67 14.60
C LYS A 148 13.08 21.93 14.88
N LEU A 149 12.08 22.09 14.01
CA LEU A 149 10.80 21.38 14.13
C LEU A 149 10.98 19.87 13.93
N PHE A 150 11.83 19.48 12.98
CA PHE A 150 12.13 18.08 12.68
C PHE A 150 12.94 17.41 13.80
N GLU A 151 13.98 18.07 14.30
CA GLU A 151 14.78 17.59 15.45
C GLU A 151 13.93 17.45 16.73
N SER A 152 12.98 18.37 16.96
CA SER A 152 12.07 18.32 18.12
C SER A 152 10.97 17.25 17.99
N ALA A 153 10.61 16.82 16.79
CA ALA A 153 9.61 15.77 16.56
C ALA A 153 10.18 14.35 16.70
N MET A 154 11.52 14.24 16.71
CA MET A 154 12.28 12.98 16.76
C MET A 154 12.94 12.70 18.12
N SER A 155 12.75 13.59 19.10
CA SER A 155 13.20 13.43 20.51
C SER A 155 12.07 12.94 21.41
#